data_AF-A0A2T2UBY1-F1
#
_entry.id   AF-A0A2T2UBY1-F1
#
_cell.length_a   1.000
_cell.length_b   1.000
_cell.length_c   1.000
_cell.angle_alpha   90.00
_cell.angle_beta   90.00
_cell.angle_gamma   90.00
#
_symmetry.space_group_name_H-M   'P 1'
#
loop_
_entity.id
_entity.type
_entity.pdbx_description
1 polymer ?
#
loop_
_entity_poly.entity_id
_entity_poly.type
_entity_poly.pdbx_seq_one_letter_code
_entity_poly.pdbx_strand_id
1 'polypeptide(L)'
;MTGSVRIETDNVPYKPRTDVVVVGTAYAPGGEPVRQLDVSLRVGRRLHNVVRVFGDRKWVFPTRMAAVPRMTDTAPFVEMPLIYERAFGGMDYKSSAWCPFNFIGRGFIGKKTKEAVDRTPLPNLEDPNDLISSWDDEPRPVGFGFYRKDWQPRAGYVGTEEGQEDADEQFGLPSDFQFDFYNGAHPYLQVEGYLQGDEEIELRHFTPDEYRRFSLPGIKPEVGVERYEGPGADASPEADVAGMRTTQTEPLTMNLDTFVLLPDEGEFYLVWRGCTPLPEKKLDDMDFSEFAAIDIRLDSS
;
A
#
# COMPACT_ATOMS: atom_id res chain seq x y z
N MET A 1 -2.54 -19.01 -7.18
CA MET A 1 -2.74 -17.88 -6.25
C MET A 1 -1.79 -16.79 -6.66
N THR A 2 -2.29 -15.58 -6.90
CA THR A 2 -1.47 -14.38 -7.09
C THR A 2 -0.92 -13.95 -5.73
N GLY A 3 0.38 -13.64 -5.67
CA GLY A 3 1.05 -13.20 -4.45
C GLY A 3 0.64 -11.80 -3.99
N SER A 4 1.41 -11.23 -3.08
CA SER A 4 1.27 -9.83 -2.68
C SER A 4 1.50 -8.89 -3.87
N VAL A 5 0.87 -7.72 -3.80
CA VAL A 5 1.04 -6.68 -4.83
C VAL A 5 2.40 -6.04 -4.62
N ARG A 6 3.30 -6.23 -5.59
CA ARG A 6 4.63 -5.60 -5.57
C ARG A 6 4.53 -4.12 -5.93
N ILE A 7 3.80 -3.80 -6.99
CA ILE A 7 3.56 -2.44 -7.49
C ILE A 7 2.07 -2.32 -7.82
N GLU A 8 1.42 -1.29 -7.29
CA GLU A 8 0.03 -0.96 -7.60
C GLU A 8 -0.03 -0.08 -8.84
N THR A 9 -1.16 -0.11 -9.56
CA THR A 9 -1.40 0.83 -10.65
C THR A 9 -1.65 2.25 -10.10
N ASP A 10 -1.02 3.24 -10.72
CA ASP A 10 -1.28 4.67 -10.43
C ASP A 10 -2.41 5.25 -11.28
N ASN A 11 -3.03 4.44 -12.14
CA ASN A 11 -4.28 4.75 -12.82
C ASN A 11 -5.45 4.61 -11.84
N VAL A 12 -5.58 5.63 -10.99
CA VAL A 12 -6.66 5.77 -10.00
C VAL A 12 -7.12 7.24 -9.98
N PRO A 13 -8.41 7.50 -9.75
CA PRO A 13 -8.98 8.84 -9.88
C PRO A 13 -8.46 9.80 -8.81
N TYR A 14 -8.36 9.33 -7.56
CA TYR A 14 -8.04 10.17 -6.41
C TYR A 14 -7.59 9.31 -5.22
N LYS A 15 -6.64 9.82 -4.44
CA LYS A 15 -6.24 9.28 -3.14
C LYS A 15 -6.34 10.36 -2.06
N PRO A 16 -7.09 10.17 -0.97
CA PRO A 16 -7.21 11.17 0.11
C PRO A 16 -5.96 11.36 0.98
N ARG A 17 -4.96 10.48 0.86
CA ARG A 17 -3.72 10.46 1.68
C ARG A 17 -2.50 10.08 0.85
N THR A 18 -1.30 10.41 1.32
CA THR A 18 -0.08 9.83 0.76
C THR A 18 0.11 8.38 1.20
N ASP A 19 0.21 7.48 0.22
CA ASP A 19 0.72 6.13 0.39
C ASP A 19 2.24 6.16 0.49
N VAL A 20 2.81 5.62 1.57
CA VAL A 20 4.24 5.32 1.67
C VAL A 20 4.44 3.82 1.59
N VAL A 21 5.23 3.36 0.64
CA VAL A 21 5.45 1.92 0.40
C VAL A 21 6.94 1.63 0.37
N VAL A 22 7.34 0.51 0.98
CA VAL A 22 8.68 -0.05 0.80
C VAL A 22 8.56 -1.44 0.22
N VAL A 23 9.20 -1.66 -0.93
CA VAL A 23 9.39 -2.98 -1.52
C VAL A 23 10.84 -3.34 -1.30
N GLY A 24 11.11 -4.33 -0.46
CA GLY A 24 12.49 -4.72 -0.20
C GLY A 24 12.64 -5.84 0.81
N THR A 25 13.86 -5.94 1.32
CA THR A 25 14.32 -7.05 2.15
C THR A 25 14.82 -6.53 3.51
N ALA A 26 14.61 -7.31 4.56
CA ALA A 26 15.23 -7.08 5.86
C ALA A 26 16.63 -7.67 5.87
N TYR A 27 17.64 -6.89 6.25
CA TYR A 27 19.05 -7.31 6.30
C TYR A 27 19.59 -7.34 7.73
N ALA A 28 20.22 -8.47 8.07
CA ALA A 28 20.92 -8.64 9.34
C ALA A 28 22.20 -7.80 9.39
N PRO A 29 22.55 -7.25 10.57
CA PRO A 29 23.71 -6.39 10.72
C PRO A 29 25.02 -7.13 10.41
N GLY A 30 25.91 -6.46 9.66
CA GLY A 30 27.18 -7.01 9.21
C GLY A 30 27.10 -8.29 8.37
N GLY A 31 25.92 -8.69 7.88
CA GLY A 31 25.71 -9.98 7.21
C GLY A 31 25.74 -11.19 8.15
N GLU A 32 25.76 -10.97 9.47
CA GLU A 32 25.80 -12.03 10.46
C GLU A 32 24.40 -12.58 10.77
N PRO A 33 24.19 -13.91 10.81
CA PRO A 33 22.85 -14.46 11.03
C PRO A 33 22.25 -14.06 12.38
N VAL A 34 21.06 -13.45 12.35
CA VAL A 34 20.28 -13.10 13.54
C VAL A 34 19.01 -13.92 13.62
N ARG A 35 18.44 -14.04 14.82
CA ARG A 35 17.17 -14.77 15.03
C ARG A 35 15.98 -13.83 14.89
N GLN A 36 16.16 -12.57 15.26
CA GLN A 36 15.18 -11.52 15.11
C GLN A 36 15.89 -10.17 14.97
N LEU A 37 15.23 -9.22 14.33
CA LEU A 37 15.63 -7.81 14.28
C LEU A 37 14.39 -6.94 14.09
N ASP A 38 14.51 -5.64 14.38
CA ASP A 38 13.45 -4.67 14.10
C ASP A 38 13.83 -3.88 12.83
N VAL A 39 12.96 -3.89 11.82
CA VAL A 39 13.08 -3.07 10.62
C VAL A 39 12.25 -1.81 10.83
N SER A 40 12.79 -0.63 10.52
CA SER A 40 12.07 0.63 10.76
C SER A 40 12.19 1.63 9.62
N LEU A 41 11.06 2.23 9.26
CA LEU A 41 10.93 3.35 8.32
C LEU A 41 10.49 4.59 9.10
N ARG A 42 11.16 5.72 8.84
CA ARG A 42 10.71 7.05 9.26
C ARG A 42 10.61 7.97 8.05
N VAL A 43 9.51 8.72 7.95
CA VAL A 43 9.29 9.76 6.94
C VAL A 43 8.92 11.06 7.66
N GLY A 44 9.89 11.96 7.70
CA GLY A 44 9.85 13.20 8.45
C GLY A 44 9.41 12.99 9.91
N ARG A 45 8.52 13.87 10.38
CA ARG A 45 7.91 13.77 11.71
C ARG A 45 6.54 13.06 11.71
N ARG A 46 6.00 12.76 10.53
CA ARG A 46 4.60 12.34 10.37
C ARG A 46 4.42 10.83 10.42
N LEU A 47 5.44 10.06 10.04
CA LEU A 47 5.34 8.61 9.95
C LEU A 47 6.57 7.94 10.56
N HIS A 48 6.33 6.96 11.41
CA HIS A 48 7.34 6.05 11.92
C HIS A 48 6.71 4.67 12.11
N ASN A 49 7.18 3.69 11.34
CA ASN A 49 6.68 2.32 11.39
C ASN A 49 7.82 1.36 11.71
N VAL A 50 7.57 0.40 12.60
CA VAL A 50 8.53 -0.61 13.02
C VAL A 50 7.88 -1.98 12.91
N VAL A 51 8.56 -2.92 12.26
CA VAL A 51 8.13 -4.32 12.15
C VAL A 51 9.21 -5.20 12.75
N ARG A 52 8.84 -6.07 13.68
CA ARG A 52 9.75 -7.09 14.19
C ARG A 52 9.77 -8.26 13.23
N VAL A 53 10.97 -8.59 12.78
CA VAL A 53 11.23 -9.68 11.84
C VAL A 53 11.84 -10.85 12.61
N PHE A 54 11.18 -11.99 12.57
CA PHE A 54 11.68 -13.26 13.10
C PHE A 54 12.09 -14.19 11.96
N GLY A 55 13.13 -14.99 12.19
CA GLY A 55 13.37 -16.15 11.33
C GLY A 55 12.27 -17.20 11.46
N ASP A 56 12.34 -18.24 10.63
CA ASP A 56 11.26 -19.21 10.52
C ASP A 56 11.01 -19.93 11.85
N ARG A 57 9.71 -19.99 12.22
CA ARG A 57 9.18 -20.68 13.41
C ARG A 57 7.95 -21.48 13.02
N LYS A 58 7.63 -22.48 13.83
CA LYS A 58 6.40 -23.27 13.70
C LYS A 58 5.84 -23.65 15.06
N TRP A 59 4.54 -23.92 15.11
CA TRP A 59 3.92 -24.56 16.24
C TRP A 59 4.33 -26.03 16.30
N VAL A 60 4.61 -26.55 17.49
CA VAL A 60 4.86 -27.98 17.73
C VAL A 60 4.24 -28.43 19.03
N PHE A 61 3.67 -29.63 19.04
CA PHE A 61 3.31 -30.27 20.30
C PHE A 61 4.54 -31.01 20.86
N PRO A 62 5.05 -30.64 22.06
CA PRO A 62 6.28 -31.22 22.59
C PRO A 62 6.17 -32.73 22.85
N THR A 63 4.96 -33.23 23.13
CA THR A 63 4.67 -34.65 23.29
C THR A 63 3.32 -35.02 22.69
N ARG A 64 3.07 -36.33 22.51
CA ARG A 64 1.77 -36.83 22.04
C ARG A 64 0.63 -36.46 22.99
N MET A 65 0.90 -36.35 24.30
CA MET A 65 -0.08 -35.99 25.33
C MET A 65 -0.21 -34.48 25.59
N ALA A 66 0.67 -33.65 25.02
CA ALA A 66 0.58 -32.20 25.20
C ALA A 66 -0.74 -31.67 24.63
N ALA A 67 -1.43 -30.86 25.43
CA ALA A 67 -2.69 -30.21 25.09
C ALA A 67 -2.50 -28.83 24.43
N VAL A 68 -1.37 -28.18 24.68
CA VAL A 68 -1.03 -26.85 24.16
C VAL A 68 0.26 -26.95 23.33
N PRO A 69 0.33 -26.33 22.14
CA PRO A 69 1.55 -26.28 21.36
C PRO A 69 2.56 -25.30 21.98
N ARG A 70 3.81 -25.39 21.54
CA ARG A 70 4.83 -24.36 21.78
C ARG A 70 5.39 -23.91 20.45
N MET A 71 5.92 -22.69 20.40
CA MET A 71 6.73 -22.26 19.28
C MET A 71 8.07 -23.01 19.27
N THR A 72 8.58 -23.33 18.09
CA THR A 72 9.98 -23.71 17.95
C THR A 72 10.89 -22.53 18.20
N ASP A 73 12.14 -22.85 18.53
CA ASP A 73 13.27 -21.93 18.40
C ASP A 73 13.30 -21.25 17.02
N THR A 74 13.51 -19.94 17.01
CA THR A 74 13.59 -19.12 15.80
C THR A 74 14.81 -19.46 14.94
N ALA A 75 14.62 -19.89 13.69
CA ALA A 75 15.75 -20.13 12.80
C ALA A 75 16.57 -18.83 12.60
N PRO A 76 17.91 -18.88 12.51
CA PRO A 76 18.69 -17.71 12.15
C PRO A 76 18.48 -17.35 10.67
N PHE A 77 18.56 -16.07 10.34
CA PHE A 77 18.52 -15.54 8.97
C PHE A 77 19.49 -14.39 8.80
N VAL A 78 19.98 -14.20 7.57
CA VAL A 78 20.75 -13.01 7.16
C VAL A 78 19.84 -12.03 6.41
N GLU A 79 18.91 -12.56 5.63
CA GLU A 79 17.97 -11.79 4.83
C GLU A 79 16.54 -12.33 5.02
N MET A 80 15.54 -11.44 5.04
CA MET A 80 14.13 -11.82 5.11
C MET A 80 13.27 -10.91 4.22
N PRO A 81 12.63 -11.44 3.16
CA PRO A 81 11.73 -10.63 2.32
C PRO A 81 10.57 -10.02 3.12
N LEU A 82 10.32 -8.73 2.93
CA LEU A 82 9.25 -7.99 3.63
C LEU A 82 7.93 -8.05 2.86
N ILE A 83 7.39 -9.27 2.71
CA ILE A 83 6.18 -9.56 1.92
C ILE A 83 5.03 -10.08 2.80
N TYR A 84 3.79 -9.86 2.39
CA TYR A 84 2.61 -10.24 3.19
C TYR A 84 2.40 -11.76 3.32
N GLU A 85 2.97 -12.57 2.43
CA GLU A 85 3.03 -14.04 2.57
C GLU A 85 3.77 -14.49 3.83
N ARG A 86 4.57 -13.60 4.42
CA ARG A 86 5.31 -13.81 5.67
C ARG A 86 4.69 -13.06 6.87
N ALA A 87 3.64 -12.28 6.67
CA ALA A 87 2.86 -11.66 7.73
C ALA A 87 1.71 -12.56 8.22
N PHE A 88 1.11 -12.21 9.35
CA PHE A 88 -0.03 -12.96 9.89
C PHE A 88 -1.18 -13.03 8.89
N GLY A 89 -1.84 -14.18 8.80
CA GLY A 89 -3.00 -14.38 7.94
C GLY A 89 -3.05 -15.78 7.33
N GLY A 90 -3.76 -15.91 6.22
CA GLY A 90 -3.91 -17.19 5.50
C GLY A 90 -5.36 -17.64 5.35
N MET A 91 -5.53 -18.78 4.68
CA MET A 91 -6.79 -19.49 4.50
C MET A 91 -6.71 -20.88 5.13
N ASP A 92 -7.73 -21.24 5.91
CA ASP A 92 -7.95 -22.62 6.37
C ASP A 92 -9.09 -23.24 5.56
N TYR A 93 -8.72 -23.96 4.50
CA TYR A 93 -9.67 -24.64 3.61
C TYR A 93 -10.47 -25.74 4.31
N LYS A 94 -9.97 -26.31 5.42
CA LYS A 94 -10.69 -27.37 6.14
C LYS A 94 -11.84 -26.80 6.95
N SER A 95 -11.68 -25.59 7.48
CA SER A 95 -12.71 -24.89 8.24
C SER A 95 -13.49 -23.88 7.41
N SER A 96 -13.18 -23.72 6.12
CA SER A 96 -13.72 -22.66 5.25
C SER A 96 -13.60 -21.26 5.87
N ALA A 97 -12.49 -21.01 6.57
CA ALA A 97 -12.22 -19.73 7.22
C ALA A 97 -10.98 -19.08 6.62
N TRP A 98 -10.90 -17.75 6.67
CA TRP A 98 -9.74 -17.00 6.19
C TRP A 98 -9.58 -15.71 6.97
N CYS A 99 -8.36 -15.19 6.99
CA CYS A 99 -8.08 -13.85 7.49
C CYS A 99 -8.48 -12.80 6.43
N PRO A 100 -9.46 -11.92 6.69
CA PRO A 100 -9.90 -10.92 5.71
C PRO A 100 -8.87 -9.80 5.48
N PHE A 101 -7.88 -9.69 6.35
CA PHE A 101 -6.82 -8.69 6.29
C PHE A 101 -5.62 -9.15 5.45
N ASN A 102 -5.39 -10.46 5.33
CA ASN A 102 -4.28 -11.03 4.57
C ASN A 102 -4.49 -12.53 4.31
N PHE A 103 -5.33 -12.90 3.35
CA PHE A 103 -5.61 -14.33 3.11
C PHE A 103 -4.44 -15.10 2.44
N ILE A 104 -3.40 -14.42 1.95
CA ILE A 104 -2.19 -15.09 1.41
C ILE A 104 -1.08 -15.25 2.46
N GLY A 105 -1.29 -14.72 3.67
CA GLY A 105 -0.36 -14.78 4.79
C GLY A 105 -0.22 -16.18 5.39
N ARG A 106 0.39 -16.22 6.58
CA ARG A 106 0.58 -17.46 7.33
C ARG A 106 0.26 -17.29 8.82
N GLY A 107 0.01 -18.40 9.49
CA GLY A 107 -0.26 -18.44 10.93
C GLY A 107 -1.74 -18.41 11.31
N PHE A 108 -2.65 -18.10 10.38
CA PHE A 108 -4.10 -18.22 10.63
C PHE A 108 -4.51 -19.71 10.69
N ILE A 109 -5.23 -20.07 11.75
CA ILE A 109 -5.73 -21.43 11.98
C ILE A 109 -7.21 -21.33 12.34
N GLY A 110 -8.08 -21.56 11.35
CA GLY A 110 -9.52 -21.39 11.51
C GLY A 110 -10.12 -22.40 12.50
N LYS A 111 -9.72 -23.67 12.42
CA LYS A 111 -10.08 -24.67 13.43
C LYS A 111 -8.84 -25.22 14.14
N LYS A 112 -8.67 -24.84 15.42
CA LYS A 112 -7.53 -25.20 16.28
C LYS A 112 -7.59 -26.66 16.75
N THR A 113 -7.43 -27.62 15.84
CA THR A 113 -7.17 -29.03 16.20
C THR A 113 -5.66 -29.27 16.27
N LYS A 114 -5.26 -30.32 17.00
CA LYS A 114 -3.84 -30.70 17.12
C LYS A 114 -3.21 -30.94 15.75
N GLU A 115 -3.93 -31.57 14.83
CA GLU A 115 -3.48 -31.86 13.46
C GLU A 115 -3.41 -30.61 12.58
N ALA A 116 -4.25 -29.61 12.83
CA ALA A 116 -4.23 -28.34 12.08
C ALA A 116 -3.14 -27.38 12.57
N VAL A 117 -2.73 -27.54 13.83
CA VAL A 117 -1.75 -26.66 14.49
C VAL A 117 -0.33 -27.22 14.39
N ASP A 118 -0.16 -28.54 14.54
CA ASP A 118 1.18 -29.13 14.57
C ASP A 118 1.93 -28.85 13.26
N ARG A 119 3.13 -28.27 13.40
CA ARG A 119 4.03 -27.85 12.31
C ARG A 119 3.53 -26.70 11.45
N THR A 120 2.43 -26.05 11.81
CA THR A 120 1.96 -24.84 11.11
C THR A 120 2.97 -23.71 11.32
N PRO A 121 3.43 -23.05 10.23
CA PRO A 121 4.41 -21.98 10.32
C PRO A 121 3.80 -20.74 10.99
N LEU A 122 4.60 -20.06 11.80
CA LEU A 122 4.28 -18.72 12.30
C LEU A 122 4.69 -17.66 11.27
N PRO A 123 4.09 -16.46 11.30
CA PRO A 123 4.57 -15.33 10.53
C PRO A 123 5.99 -14.94 10.96
N ASN A 124 6.72 -14.36 10.00
CA ASN A 124 8.01 -13.75 10.24
C ASN A 124 7.84 -12.27 10.60
N LEU A 125 6.81 -11.60 10.08
CA LEU A 125 6.56 -10.18 10.32
C LEU A 125 5.49 -10.02 11.41
N GLU A 126 5.87 -9.39 12.51
CA GLU A 126 4.99 -9.11 13.65
C GLU A 126 5.12 -7.65 14.10
N ASP A 127 4.04 -7.09 14.66
CA ASP A 127 4.09 -5.80 15.34
C ASP A 127 4.90 -5.97 16.65
N PRO A 128 5.96 -5.18 16.90
CA PRO A 128 6.71 -5.25 18.15
C PRO A 128 5.86 -5.02 19.42
N ASN A 129 4.66 -4.44 19.29
CA ASN A 129 3.72 -4.18 20.39
C ASN A 129 2.58 -5.22 20.49
N ASP A 130 2.46 -6.12 19.52
CA ASP A 130 1.41 -7.16 19.46
C ASP A 130 2.01 -8.49 18.96
N LEU A 131 2.99 -8.99 19.72
CA LEU A 131 3.71 -10.22 19.39
C LEU A 131 2.84 -11.45 19.65
N ILE A 132 2.97 -12.44 18.78
CA ILE A 132 2.34 -13.74 18.99
C ILE A 132 3.02 -14.42 20.17
N SER A 133 2.21 -14.82 21.14
CA SER A 133 2.63 -15.57 22.34
C SER A 133 1.87 -16.88 22.48
N SER A 134 0.69 -16.96 21.87
CA SER A 134 -0.24 -18.07 21.92
C SER A 134 -0.72 -18.45 20.52
N TRP A 135 -1.06 -19.71 20.33
CA TRP A 135 -1.76 -20.19 19.12
C TRP A 135 -3.18 -19.61 18.97
N ASP A 136 -3.65 -18.90 20.00
CA ASP A 136 -4.94 -18.24 19.99
C ASP A 136 -4.89 -16.81 19.49
N ASP A 137 -3.69 -16.23 19.39
CA ASP A 137 -3.50 -14.84 18.98
C ASP A 137 -3.78 -14.69 17.48
N GLU A 138 -4.56 -13.67 17.14
CA GLU A 138 -4.88 -13.30 15.76
C GLU A 138 -4.53 -11.82 15.52
N PRO A 139 -3.23 -11.45 15.58
CA PRO A 139 -2.80 -10.06 15.44
C PRO A 139 -3.12 -9.54 14.03
N ARG A 140 -3.06 -8.23 13.84
CA ARG A 140 -3.14 -7.66 12.50
C ARG A 140 -1.87 -8.00 11.70
N PRO A 141 -1.98 -8.32 10.39
CA PRO A 141 -0.80 -8.37 9.55
C PRO A 141 -0.08 -7.01 9.60
N VAL A 142 1.24 -7.05 9.54
CA VAL A 142 2.08 -5.88 9.38
C VAL A 142 3.02 -6.06 8.19
N GLY A 143 3.43 -4.94 7.60
CA GLY A 143 4.36 -4.94 6.49
C GLY A 143 4.64 -3.52 6.01
N PHE A 144 5.36 -3.42 4.89
CA PHE A 144 5.67 -2.14 4.24
C PHE A 144 5.15 -2.00 2.81
N GLY A 145 4.63 -3.09 2.24
CA GLY A 145 4.19 -3.16 0.84
C GLY A 145 2.76 -2.67 0.61
N PHE A 146 2.31 -2.78 -0.63
CA PHE A 146 0.92 -2.53 -1.02
C PHE A 146 -0.04 -3.57 -0.44
N TYR A 147 -1.13 -3.08 0.12
CA TYR A 147 -2.20 -3.84 0.72
C TYR A 147 -3.29 -4.10 -0.31
N ARG A 148 -3.74 -5.35 -0.51
CA ARG A 148 -4.60 -5.66 -1.67
C ARG A 148 -5.99 -5.02 -1.59
N LYS A 149 -6.57 -4.70 -2.76
CA LYS A 149 -7.94 -4.15 -2.90
C LYS A 149 -9.03 -5.04 -2.30
N ASP A 150 -8.86 -6.35 -2.38
CA ASP A 150 -9.78 -7.36 -1.86
C ASP A 150 -9.55 -7.70 -0.38
N TRP A 151 -8.66 -6.95 0.30
CA TRP A 151 -8.44 -7.08 1.73
C TRP A 151 -9.13 -5.95 2.49
N GLN A 152 -9.58 -6.25 3.70
CA GLN A 152 -9.99 -5.21 4.64
C GLN A 152 -8.77 -4.37 5.05
N PRO A 153 -8.86 -3.04 5.17
CA PRO A 153 -10.11 -2.26 5.11
C PRO A 153 -10.54 -1.85 3.70
N ARG A 154 -9.67 -1.99 2.67
CA ARG A 154 -9.94 -1.53 1.30
C ARG A 154 -11.22 -2.11 0.72
N ALA A 155 -11.44 -3.41 0.89
CA ALA A 155 -12.65 -4.08 0.43
C ALA A 155 -13.94 -3.53 1.07
N GLY A 156 -13.84 -2.88 2.25
CA GLY A 156 -14.97 -2.23 2.90
C GLY A 156 -15.31 -0.84 2.33
N TYR A 157 -14.48 -0.27 1.46
CA TYR A 157 -14.64 1.07 0.90
C TYR A 157 -15.31 1.08 -0.49
N VAL A 158 -15.60 -0.10 -1.05
CA VAL A 158 -16.26 -0.19 -2.37
C VAL A 158 -17.74 0.20 -2.36
N GLY A 159 -18.30 0.44 -1.18
CA GLY A 159 -19.73 0.72 -0.99
C GLY A 159 -20.56 -0.54 -0.72
N THR A 160 -21.84 -0.33 -0.45
CA THR A 160 -22.83 -1.37 -0.15
C THR A 160 -23.77 -1.61 -1.32
N GLU A 161 -24.54 -2.72 -1.28
CA GLU A 161 -25.60 -2.97 -2.27
C GLU A 161 -26.66 -1.85 -2.25
N GLU A 162 -27.04 -1.35 -1.07
CA GLU A 162 -27.95 -0.21 -0.93
C GLU A 162 -27.35 1.05 -1.57
N GLY A 163 -26.07 1.34 -1.32
CA GLY A 163 -25.39 2.47 -1.94
C GLY A 163 -25.33 2.38 -3.48
N GLN A 164 -25.33 1.16 -4.03
CA GLN A 164 -25.35 0.92 -5.48
C GLN A 164 -26.72 1.20 -6.13
N GLU A 165 -27.82 1.08 -5.38
CA GLU A 165 -29.17 1.44 -5.88
C GLU A 165 -29.29 2.95 -6.13
N ASP A 166 -28.61 3.74 -5.31
CA ASP A 166 -28.50 5.21 -5.41
C ASP A 166 -27.15 5.65 -6.03
N ALA A 167 -26.57 4.83 -6.91
CA ALA A 167 -25.26 5.11 -7.50
C ALA A 167 -25.25 6.40 -8.31
N ASP A 168 -24.08 7.05 -8.33
CA ASP A 168 -23.84 8.23 -9.15
C ASP A 168 -24.07 7.92 -10.64
N GLU A 169 -24.96 8.68 -11.30
CA GLU A 169 -25.34 8.43 -12.70
C GLU A 169 -24.17 8.60 -13.68
N GLN A 170 -23.13 9.37 -13.31
CA GLN A 170 -22.01 9.73 -14.16
C GLN A 170 -20.87 8.68 -14.10
N PHE A 171 -20.58 8.15 -12.91
CA PHE A 171 -19.46 7.24 -12.66
C PHE A 171 -19.90 5.81 -12.32
N GLY A 172 -21.19 5.59 -12.02
CA GLY A 172 -21.74 4.30 -11.62
C GLY A 172 -21.24 3.80 -10.27
N LEU A 173 -20.62 4.67 -9.47
CA LEU A 173 -20.09 4.33 -8.15
C LEU A 173 -21.21 4.36 -7.10
N PRO A 174 -21.23 3.42 -6.14
CA PRO A 174 -22.13 3.51 -4.98
C PRO A 174 -22.04 4.86 -4.28
N SER A 175 -23.17 5.36 -3.79
CA SER A 175 -23.24 6.64 -3.06
C SER A 175 -22.41 6.65 -1.76
N ASP A 176 -22.14 5.49 -1.19
CA ASP A 176 -21.30 5.28 0.00
C ASP A 176 -19.87 4.79 -0.31
N PHE A 177 -19.47 4.85 -1.58
CA PHE A 177 -18.09 4.57 -2.01
C PHE A 177 -17.12 5.55 -1.34
N GLN A 178 -16.04 5.02 -0.75
CA GLN A 178 -15.00 5.82 -0.12
C GLN A 178 -13.71 5.75 -0.94
N PHE A 179 -13.16 6.91 -1.30
CA PHE A 179 -11.92 7.00 -2.08
C PHE A 179 -10.69 6.43 -1.36
N ASP A 180 -10.77 6.20 -0.05
CA ASP A 180 -9.83 5.38 0.74
C ASP A 180 -9.57 4.01 0.11
N PHE A 181 -10.50 3.49 -0.70
CA PHE A 181 -10.30 2.30 -1.55
C PHE A 181 -9.01 2.37 -2.39
N TYR A 182 -8.65 3.55 -2.88
CA TYR A 182 -7.50 3.77 -3.75
C TYR A 182 -6.18 3.99 -3.02
N ASN A 183 -6.20 4.26 -1.71
CA ASN A 183 -4.98 4.21 -0.90
C ASN A 183 -4.51 2.75 -0.78
N GLY A 184 -3.36 2.47 -1.38
CA GLY A 184 -2.80 1.13 -1.52
C GLY A 184 -1.73 0.80 -0.49
N ALA A 185 -1.14 1.76 0.22
CA ALA A 185 -0.16 1.45 1.25
C ALA A 185 -0.80 0.67 2.41
N HIS A 186 0.01 -0.08 3.17
CA HIS A 186 -0.40 -0.63 4.46
C HIS A 186 -1.11 0.46 5.29
N PRO A 187 -2.18 0.17 6.05
CA PRO A 187 -2.90 1.21 6.80
C PRO A 187 -2.02 2.07 7.72
N TYR A 188 -0.95 1.51 8.29
CA TYR A 188 0.03 2.25 9.13
C TYR A 188 1.02 3.10 8.34
N LEU A 189 0.98 3.04 7.01
CA LEU A 189 1.87 3.75 6.09
C LEU A 189 1.12 4.71 5.17
N GLN A 190 -0.10 5.09 5.56
CA GLN A 190 -0.85 6.15 4.92
C GLN A 190 -0.72 7.42 5.76
N VAL A 191 -0.08 8.45 5.20
CA VAL A 191 0.16 9.72 5.90
C VAL A 191 -1.10 10.56 5.83
N GLU A 192 -1.53 11.14 6.95
CA GLU A 192 -2.62 12.11 6.95
C GLU A 192 -2.25 13.36 6.13
N GLY A 193 -3.11 13.71 5.18
CA GLY A 193 -2.84 14.73 4.16
C GLY A 193 -1.81 14.26 3.14
N TYR A 194 -1.00 15.19 2.63
CA TYR A 194 0.03 14.90 1.64
C TYR A 194 1.43 15.25 2.14
N LEU A 195 2.40 14.41 1.76
CA LEU A 195 3.82 14.72 1.83
C LEU A 195 4.13 15.96 0.97
N GLN A 196 5.16 16.70 1.36
CA GLN A 196 5.62 17.93 0.71
C GLN A 196 6.72 17.65 -0.31
N GLY A 197 7.32 16.46 -0.30
CA GLY A 197 8.39 16.07 -1.21
C GLY A 197 9.77 16.52 -0.76
N ASP A 198 9.92 17.04 0.46
CA ASP A 198 11.17 17.48 1.08
C ASP A 198 11.45 16.75 2.41
N GLU A 199 10.68 15.70 2.71
CA GLU A 199 10.81 14.95 3.94
C GLU A 199 12.18 14.27 4.07
N GLU A 200 12.68 14.24 5.30
CA GLU A 200 13.80 13.40 5.68
C GLU A 200 13.34 11.94 5.84
N ILE A 201 14.07 11.03 5.21
CA ILE A 201 13.80 9.60 5.21
C ILE A 201 14.88 8.92 6.06
N GLU A 202 14.46 8.04 6.97
CA GLU A 202 15.37 7.12 7.66
C GLU A 202 14.92 5.68 7.46
N LEU A 203 15.86 4.84 7.02
CA LEU A 203 15.69 3.41 6.81
C LEU A 203 16.64 2.66 7.75
N ARG A 204 16.11 1.69 8.51
CA ARG A 204 16.94 0.73 9.27
C ARG A 204 16.65 -0.69 8.85
N HIS A 205 17.70 -1.46 8.61
CA HIS A 205 17.69 -2.85 8.19
C HIS A 205 16.99 -3.11 6.85
N PHE A 206 16.86 -2.10 5.99
CA PHE A 206 16.36 -2.26 4.61
C PHE A 206 17.46 -2.48 3.57
N THR A 207 18.72 -2.39 3.98
CA THR A 207 19.90 -2.54 3.12
C THR A 207 21.05 -3.17 3.91
N PRO A 208 22.06 -3.78 3.26
CA PRO A 208 23.19 -4.42 3.95
C PRO A 208 24.02 -3.49 4.86
N ASP A 209 24.01 -2.18 4.59
CA ASP A 209 24.68 -1.14 5.39
C ASP A 209 23.90 -0.71 6.65
N GLU A 210 22.81 -1.41 6.97
CA GLU A 210 21.99 -1.31 8.19
C GLU A 210 21.20 0.00 8.34
N TYR A 211 21.75 1.14 7.97
CA TYR A 211 21.12 2.44 8.17
C TYR A 211 21.37 3.38 7.00
N ARG A 212 20.28 3.91 6.44
CA ARG A 212 20.32 4.99 5.45
C ARG A 212 19.47 6.17 5.90
N ARG A 213 19.97 7.36 5.59
CA ARG A 213 19.27 8.62 5.81
C ARG A 213 19.52 9.55 4.64
N PHE A 214 18.45 10.14 4.11
CA PHE A 214 18.50 11.12 3.03
C PHE A 214 17.27 12.04 3.09
N SER A 215 17.24 13.09 2.27
CA SER A 215 16.06 13.95 2.12
C SER A 215 15.49 13.81 0.73
N LEU A 216 14.16 13.84 0.63
CA LEU A 216 13.48 13.99 -0.66
C LEU A 216 13.90 15.33 -1.31
N PRO A 217 13.93 15.41 -2.66
CA PRO A 217 14.60 16.50 -3.37
C PRO A 217 13.85 17.84 -3.36
N GLY A 218 12.66 17.92 -2.76
CA GLY A 218 11.82 19.11 -2.75
C GLY A 218 11.20 19.44 -4.12
N ILE A 219 11.16 18.48 -5.05
CA ILE A 219 10.58 18.69 -6.39
C ILE A 219 9.07 18.83 -6.24
N LYS A 220 8.51 19.93 -6.76
CA LYS A 220 7.06 20.17 -6.83
C LYS A 220 6.68 20.46 -8.28
N PRO A 221 5.99 19.54 -8.97
CA PRO A 221 5.57 19.78 -10.35
C PRO A 221 4.59 20.96 -10.43
N GLU A 222 4.84 21.86 -11.36
CA GLU A 222 3.91 22.91 -11.74
C GLU A 222 3.15 22.46 -12.98
N VAL A 223 1.85 22.21 -12.82
CA VAL A 223 0.97 21.76 -13.91
C VAL A 223 -0.13 22.80 -14.08
N GLY A 224 -0.48 23.10 -15.32
CA GLY A 224 -1.62 23.93 -15.67
C GLY A 224 -2.63 23.12 -16.48
N VAL A 225 -3.91 23.42 -16.32
CA VAL A 225 -4.99 22.93 -17.18
C VAL A 225 -5.37 24.06 -18.13
N GLU A 226 -5.30 23.79 -19.43
CA GLU A 226 -5.83 24.69 -20.44
C GLU A 226 -7.27 24.35 -20.73
N ARG A 227 -8.18 25.26 -20.39
CA ARG A 227 -9.59 25.15 -20.75
C ARG A 227 -9.85 25.96 -22.01
N TYR A 228 -10.52 25.33 -22.97
CA TYR A 228 -10.97 25.95 -24.21
C TYR A 228 -12.41 26.38 -24.06
N GLU A 229 -12.65 27.69 -24.02
CA GLU A 229 -13.99 28.24 -24.18
C GLU A 229 -14.21 28.63 -25.64
N GLY A 230 -15.15 27.96 -26.31
CA GLY A 230 -15.48 28.16 -27.71
C GLY A 230 -16.76 27.41 -28.09
N PRO A 231 -17.34 27.66 -29.27
CA PRO A 231 -18.47 26.87 -29.74
C PRO A 231 -18.00 25.40 -29.85
N GLY A 232 -18.82 24.46 -29.35
CA GLY A 232 -18.45 23.06 -29.17
C GLY A 232 -17.99 22.37 -30.45
N ALA A 233 -17.58 21.09 -30.38
CA ALA A 233 -17.05 20.35 -31.53
C ALA A 233 -17.94 20.35 -32.79
N ASP A 234 -19.23 20.66 -32.65
CA ASP A 234 -20.22 20.82 -33.74
C ASP A 234 -20.18 22.20 -34.44
N ALA A 235 -19.30 23.11 -34.06
CA ALA A 235 -19.18 24.43 -34.66
C ALA A 235 -18.58 24.34 -36.07
N SER A 236 -19.08 25.18 -36.99
CA SER A 236 -18.50 25.25 -38.33
C SER A 236 -17.02 25.68 -38.26
N PRO A 237 -16.15 25.19 -39.17
CA PRO A 237 -14.73 25.57 -39.22
C PRO A 237 -14.47 27.08 -39.34
N GLU A 238 -15.50 27.85 -39.70
CA GLU A 238 -15.49 29.32 -39.79
C GLU A 238 -15.47 30.00 -38.41
N ALA A 239 -15.94 29.33 -37.35
CA ALA A 239 -15.90 29.84 -35.98
C ALA A 239 -14.49 29.75 -35.36
N ASP A 240 -13.64 28.84 -35.83
CA ASP A 240 -12.25 28.69 -35.38
C ASP A 240 -11.33 29.81 -35.88
N VAL A 241 -11.68 30.46 -36.99
CA VAL A 241 -10.86 31.50 -37.63
C VAL A 241 -11.10 32.88 -36.99
N ALA A 242 -12.20 33.07 -36.26
CA ALA A 242 -12.61 34.38 -35.72
C ALA A 242 -11.90 34.81 -34.42
N GLY A 243 -10.90 34.07 -33.93
CA GLY A 243 -10.22 34.40 -32.67
C GLY A 243 -11.12 34.32 -31.44
N MET A 244 -12.24 33.58 -31.53
CA MET A 244 -13.25 33.44 -30.47
C MET A 244 -12.93 32.32 -29.47
N ARG A 245 -11.81 31.60 -29.65
CA ARG A 245 -11.33 30.64 -28.65
C ARG A 245 -10.45 31.37 -27.65
N THR A 246 -10.94 31.51 -26.43
CA THR A 246 -10.13 31.98 -25.30
C THR A 246 -9.56 30.77 -24.58
N THR A 247 -8.23 30.65 -24.56
CA THR A 247 -7.53 29.67 -23.73
C THR A 247 -7.32 30.29 -22.35
N GLN A 248 -7.89 29.66 -21.32
CA GLN A 248 -7.60 29.99 -19.95
C GLN A 248 -6.73 28.89 -19.35
N THR A 249 -5.51 29.24 -18.95
CA THR A 249 -4.63 28.33 -18.20
C THR A 249 -4.87 28.54 -16.71
N GLU A 250 -5.33 27.49 -16.03
CA GLU A 250 -5.52 27.48 -14.58
C GLU A 250 -4.45 26.62 -13.93
N PRO A 251 -3.76 27.08 -12.86
CA PRO A 251 -2.82 26.24 -12.15
C PRO A 251 -3.53 25.06 -11.50
N LEU A 252 -2.97 23.86 -11.63
CA LEU A 252 -3.45 22.63 -11.04
C LEU A 252 -2.64 22.30 -9.79
N THR A 253 -3.32 22.15 -8.65
CA THR A 253 -2.69 21.69 -7.43
C THR A 253 -2.26 20.24 -7.59
N MET A 254 -0.96 19.99 -7.44
CA MET A 254 -0.36 18.66 -7.49
C MET A 254 -0.07 18.15 -6.09
N ASN A 255 -0.67 17.01 -5.72
CA ASN A 255 -0.49 16.37 -4.43
C ASN A 255 0.45 15.16 -4.56
N LEU A 256 1.50 15.09 -3.73
CA LEU A 256 2.33 13.89 -3.61
C LEU A 256 1.55 12.83 -2.85
N ASP A 257 0.92 11.91 -3.54
CA ASP A 257 0.04 10.92 -2.92
C ASP A 257 0.56 9.49 -2.96
N THR A 258 1.69 9.26 -3.62
CA THR A 258 2.36 7.96 -3.60
C THR A 258 3.87 8.17 -3.54
N PHE A 259 4.50 7.57 -2.55
CA PHE A 259 5.94 7.52 -2.39
C PHE A 259 6.35 6.07 -2.19
N VAL A 260 7.13 5.53 -3.13
CA VAL A 260 7.59 4.15 -3.08
C VAL A 260 9.10 4.09 -3.04
N LEU A 261 9.59 3.39 -2.03
CA LEU A 261 10.99 3.10 -1.79
C LEU A 261 11.32 1.71 -2.32
N LEU A 262 12.43 1.62 -3.04
CA LEU A 262 13.02 0.40 -3.61
C LEU A 262 14.47 0.26 -3.08
N PRO A 263 14.67 -0.05 -1.78
CA PRO A 263 15.98 0.05 -1.15
C PRO A 263 17.00 -0.94 -1.72
N ASP A 264 16.54 -2.12 -2.14
CA ASP A 264 17.36 -3.17 -2.74
C ASP A 264 17.93 -2.70 -4.10
N GLU A 265 17.17 -1.87 -4.84
CA GLU A 265 17.60 -1.22 -6.07
C GLU A 265 18.32 0.13 -5.84
N GLY A 266 18.25 0.70 -4.63
CA GLY A 266 18.82 2.01 -4.33
C GLY A 266 18.02 3.18 -4.94
N GLU A 267 16.73 2.97 -5.20
CA GLU A 267 15.88 3.92 -5.92
C GLU A 267 14.60 4.24 -5.14
N PHE A 268 13.93 5.30 -5.56
CA PHE A 268 12.56 5.56 -5.16
C PHE A 268 11.80 6.28 -6.28
N TYR A 269 10.48 6.31 -6.18
CA TYR A 269 9.67 7.13 -7.07
C TYR A 269 8.55 7.87 -6.33
N LEU A 270 8.17 9.01 -6.90
CA LEU A 270 7.17 9.94 -6.38
C LEU A 270 6.09 10.12 -7.42
N VAL A 271 4.83 9.92 -7.03
CA VAL A 271 3.67 10.18 -7.88
C VAL A 271 2.94 11.42 -7.39
N TRP A 272 2.89 12.42 -8.26
CA TRP A 272 2.13 13.65 -8.05
C TRP A 272 0.83 13.57 -8.84
N ARG A 273 -0.30 13.73 -8.16
CA ARG A 273 -1.64 13.68 -8.76
C ARG A 273 -2.33 15.03 -8.64
N GLY A 274 -2.82 15.52 -9.76
CA GLY A 274 -3.71 16.68 -9.82
C GLY A 274 -5.12 16.26 -10.25
N CYS A 275 -6.13 16.81 -9.59
CA CYS A 275 -7.54 16.55 -9.91
C CYS A 275 -8.22 17.88 -10.26
N THR A 276 -8.93 17.91 -11.38
CA THR A 276 -9.68 19.08 -11.85
C THR A 276 -11.12 18.71 -12.17
N PRO A 277 -12.12 19.50 -11.77
CA PRO A 277 -13.51 19.25 -12.15
C PRO A 277 -13.71 19.40 -13.66
N LEU A 278 -14.53 18.51 -14.23
CA LEU A 278 -15.03 18.65 -15.59
C LEU A 278 -16.36 19.42 -15.60
N PRO A 279 -16.63 20.28 -16.61
CA PRO A 279 -17.94 20.88 -16.78
C PRO A 279 -19.02 19.81 -17.05
N GLU A 280 -20.25 20.02 -16.58
CA GLU A 280 -21.39 19.08 -16.61
C GLU A 280 -21.82 18.54 -18.00
N LYS A 281 -21.20 18.97 -19.10
CA LYS A 281 -21.61 18.52 -20.45
C LYS A 281 -21.05 17.13 -20.75
N LYS A 282 -21.94 16.14 -20.58
CA LYS A 282 -21.94 14.76 -21.11
C LYS A 282 -20.58 14.19 -21.54
N LEU A 283 -20.11 13.25 -20.73
CA LEU A 283 -18.98 12.35 -21.01
C LEU A 283 -19.13 11.48 -22.27
N ASP A 284 -20.29 11.49 -22.95
CA ASP A 284 -20.55 10.70 -24.15
C ASP A 284 -19.52 10.95 -25.29
N ASP A 285 -18.86 12.11 -25.27
CA ASP A 285 -17.84 12.52 -26.26
C ASP A 285 -16.39 12.52 -25.72
N MET A 286 -16.14 12.00 -24.50
CA MET A 286 -14.82 12.06 -23.87
C MET A 286 -14.07 10.73 -23.90
N ASP A 287 -12.83 10.76 -24.39
CA ASP A 287 -11.87 9.66 -24.23
C ASP A 287 -11.46 9.59 -22.74
N PHE A 288 -11.78 8.49 -22.07
CA PHE A 288 -11.61 8.34 -20.62
C PHE A 288 -10.14 8.26 -20.20
N SER A 289 -9.47 9.40 -19.99
CA SER A 289 -8.29 9.51 -19.13
C SER A 289 -7.82 10.96 -18.95
N GLU A 290 -8.37 11.74 -18.02
CA GLU A 290 -7.78 13.05 -17.70
C GLU A 290 -7.64 13.31 -16.20
N PHE A 291 -6.85 12.46 -15.54
CA PHE A 291 -6.07 12.85 -14.36
C PHE A 291 -4.60 12.89 -14.77
N ALA A 292 -3.88 13.94 -14.37
CA ALA A 292 -2.44 14.01 -14.59
C ALA A 292 -1.73 13.35 -13.42
N ALA A 293 -1.08 12.21 -13.67
CA ALA A 293 -0.13 11.60 -12.75
C ALA A 293 1.28 11.80 -13.33
N ILE A 294 2.16 12.46 -12.56
CA ILE A 294 3.57 12.59 -12.91
C ILE A 294 4.36 11.67 -12.00
N ASP A 295 4.99 10.67 -12.60
CA ASP A 295 5.93 9.76 -11.93
C ASP A 295 7.35 10.30 -12.09
N ILE A 296 8.03 10.53 -10.95
CA ILE A 296 9.42 10.97 -10.89
C ILE A 296 10.22 9.86 -10.20
N ARG A 297 11.05 9.15 -10.98
CA ARG A 297 11.99 8.15 -10.49
C ARG A 297 13.36 8.76 -10.22
N LEU A 298 13.93 8.46 -9.07
CA LEU A 298 15.18 9.05 -8.58
C LEU A 298 16.07 8.00 -7.91
N ASP A 299 17.37 8.22 -8.02
CA ASP A 299 18.37 7.47 -7.26
C ASP A 299 18.49 8.03 -5.84
N SER A 300 18.68 7.14 -4.87
CA SER A 300 18.86 7.50 -3.45
C SER A 300 20.32 7.85 -3.07
N SER A 301 21.22 7.95 -4.07
CA SER A 301 22.67 8.16 -3.90
C SER A 301 23.05 9.53 -3.35
#